data_AF-A0A7S1IRH8-F1
#
_entry.id   AF-A0A7S1IRH8-F1
#
_cell.length_a   1.000
_cell.length_b   1.000
_cell.length_c   1.000
_cell.angle_alpha   90.00
_cell.angle_beta   90.00
_cell.angle_gamma   90.00
#
_symmetry.space_group_name_H-M   'P 1'
#
loop_
_entity.id
_entity.type
_entity.pdbx_description
1 polymer ?
#
loop_
_entity_poly.entity_id
_entity_poly.type
_entity_poly.pdbx_seq_one_letter_code
_entity_poly.pdbx_strand_id
1 'polypeptide(L)'
;PLFPGLTELEMLRWIFAILGTPTEADWPGLTKLCNYIEFEKVPATPLQRLFTGATPAALHLLASMLKCNPNERMSCDQALKHPYFQEAPAPTEPSKLPNPLSVTLRKQLQDQQEHEAMQQQSKQNQHRRQPYCPHGSARSLPDGAGQPPIDVDAT
;
A
#
# COMPACT_ATOMS: atom_id res chain seq x y z
N PRO A 1 10.43 -6.92 2.66
CA PRO A 1 11.65 -7.55 2.10
C PRO A 1 11.48 -9.06 2.13
N LEU A 2 11.93 -9.79 1.11
CA LEU A 2 11.72 -11.26 1.04
C LEU A 2 12.50 -12.00 2.14
N PHE A 3 13.74 -11.58 2.39
CA PHE A 3 14.61 -12.16 3.43
C PHE A 3 14.96 -11.07 4.46
N PRO A 4 14.19 -10.90 5.54
CA PRO A 4 14.38 -9.83 6.51
C PRO A 4 15.42 -10.20 7.60
N GLY A 5 16.63 -10.59 7.20
CA GLY A 5 17.73 -10.86 8.14
C GLY A 5 18.52 -9.61 8.49
N LEU A 6 18.88 -9.42 9.76
CA LEU A 6 19.72 -8.30 10.22
C LEU A 6 21.20 -8.70 10.35
N THR A 7 21.46 -9.99 10.53
CA THR A 7 22.79 -10.60 10.50
C THR A 7 22.92 -11.62 9.37
N GLU A 8 24.15 -12.03 9.03
CA GLU A 8 24.39 -13.10 8.03
C GLU A 8 23.67 -14.40 8.43
N LEU A 9 23.78 -14.80 9.69
CA LEU A 9 23.15 -16.02 10.19
C LEU A 9 21.62 -15.94 10.10
N GLU A 10 21.02 -14.79 10.46
CA GLU A 10 19.59 -14.58 10.32
C GLU A 10 19.15 -14.57 8.86
N MET A 11 19.94 -13.97 7.96
CA MET A 11 19.67 -13.99 6.54
C MET A 11 19.64 -15.42 5.99
N LEU A 12 20.63 -16.25 6.36
CA LEU A 12 20.65 -17.68 5.99
C LEU A 12 19.44 -18.42 6.56
N ARG A 13 19.04 -18.16 7.80
CA ARG A 13 17.80 -18.74 8.38
C ARG A 13 16.57 -18.36 7.57
N TRP A 14 16.44 -17.09 7.15
CA TRP A 14 15.32 -16.64 6.32
C TRP A 14 15.33 -17.26 4.92
N ILE A 15 16.51 -17.36 4.30
CA ILE A 15 16.67 -18.01 2.99
C ILE A 15 16.21 -19.47 3.08
N PHE A 16 16.69 -20.23 4.06
CA PHE A 16 16.34 -21.65 4.20
C PHE A 16 14.91 -21.89 4.70
N ALA A 17 14.34 -20.97 5.49
CA ALA A 17 12.91 -21.04 5.86
C ALA A 17 11.99 -20.93 4.64
N ILE A 18 12.38 -20.15 3.62
CA ILE A 18 11.60 -19.95 2.40
C ILE A 18 11.92 -21.02 1.36
N LEU A 19 13.21 -21.23 1.07
CA LEU A 19 13.67 -22.06 -0.05
C LEU A 19 13.95 -23.52 0.35
N GLY A 20 13.91 -23.83 1.65
CA GLY A 20 14.35 -25.11 2.20
C GLY A 20 15.85 -25.13 2.45
N THR A 21 16.25 -26.02 3.36
CA THR A 21 17.67 -26.25 3.67
C THR A 21 18.27 -27.13 2.56
N PRO A 22 19.28 -26.64 1.80
CA PRO A 22 19.87 -27.43 0.73
C PRO A 22 20.59 -28.66 1.29
N THR A 23 20.50 -29.76 0.56
CA THR A 23 21.22 -31.01 0.88
C THR A 23 22.35 -31.26 -0.11
N GLU A 24 23.22 -32.25 0.16
CA GLU A 24 24.23 -32.71 -0.81
C GLU A 24 23.62 -33.23 -2.12
N ALA A 25 22.35 -33.65 -2.11
CA ALA A 25 21.65 -34.04 -3.33
C ALA A 25 21.30 -32.82 -4.20
N ASP A 26 20.90 -31.70 -3.58
CA ASP A 26 20.55 -30.45 -4.28
C ASP A 26 21.79 -29.62 -4.65
N TRP A 27 22.81 -29.68 -3.80
CA TRP A 27 24.08 -28.95 -3.95
C TRP A 27 25.27 -29.85 -3.59
N PRO A 28 25.80 -30.62 -4.56
CA PRO A 28 26.98 -31.44 -4.34
C PRO A 28 28.19 -30.59 -3.93
N GLY A 29 28.81 -30.94 -2.80
CA GLY A 29 29.95 -30.22 -2.23
C GLY A 29 29.59 -29.10 -1.26
N LEU A 30 28.31 -28.92 -0.92
CA LEU A 30 27.83 -27.94 0.05
C LEU A 30 28.57 -28.01 1.40
N THR A 31 28.73 -29.21 1.94
CA THR A 31 29.38 -29.45 3.25
C THR A 31 30.88 -29.17 3.25
N LYS A 32 31.48 -28.99 2.06
CA LYS A 32 32.91 -28.74 1.88
C LYS A 32 33.25 -27.25 1.74
N LEU A 33 32.26 -26.38 1.78
CA LEU A 33 32.47 -24.93 1.71
C LEU A 33 33.20 -24.46 2.98
N CYS A 34 34.12 -23.51 2.83
CA CYS A 34 35.03 -23.06 3.89
C CYS A 34 34.32 -22.56 5.17
N ASN A 35 33.11 -22.01 5.04
CA ASN A 35 32.30 -21.50 6.14
C ASN A 35 30.95 -22.23 6.23
N TYR A 36 30.90 -23.51 5.87
CA TYR A 36 29.68 -24.28 6.00
C TYR A 36 29.25 -24.37 7.47
N ILE A 37 28.00 -23.99 7.72
CA ILE A 37 27.33 -24.16 9.00
C ILE A 37 26.15 -25.08 8.74
N GLU A 38 26.02 -26.12 9.55
CA GLU A 38 24.86 -27.01 9.46
C GLU A 38 23.62 -26.33 10.05
N PHE A 39 22.53 -26.33 9.28
CA PHE A 39 21.22 -25.83 9.70
C PHE A 39 20.24 -26.98 9.87
N GLU A 40 19.20 -26.77 10.67
CA GLU A 40 18.06 -27.67 10.73
C GLU A 40 17.48 -27.86 9.33
N LYS A 41 17.10 -29.09 8.99
CA LYS A 41 16.50 -29.42 7.70
C LYS A 41 15.04 -28.96 7.70
N VAL A 42 14.78 -27.90 6.95
CA VAL A 42 13.43 -27.34 6.78
C VAL A 42 12.98 -27.55 5.33
N PRO A 43 11.73 -28.00 5.08
CA PRO A 43 11.21 -28.10 3.73
C PRO A 43 10.97 -26.71 3.12
N ALA A 44 11.06 -26.61 1.79
CA ALA A 44 10.77 -25.38 1.08
C ALA A 44 9.30 -24.95 1.26
N THR A 45 9.08 -23.66 1.47
CA THR A 45 7.74 -23.07 1.42
C THR A 45 7.35 -22.88 -0.05
N PRO A 46 6.17 -23.37 -0.50
CA PRO A 46 5.72 -23.15 -1.87
C PRO A 46 5.64 -21.65 -2.20
N LEU A 47 6.39 -21.20 -3.21
CA LEU A 47 6.47 -19.78 -3.59
C LEU A 47 5.10 -19.17 -3.91
N GLN A 48 4.16 -19.96 -4.41
CA GLN A 48 2.78 -19.52 -4.65
C GLN A 48 2.07 -18.99 -3.37
N ARG A 49 2.44 -19.49 -2.18
CA ARG A 49 1.91 -18.98 -0.91
C ARG A 49 2.45 -17.60 -0.56
N LEU A 50 3.67 -17.28 -1.01
CA LEU A 50 4.33 -15.99 -0.77
C LEU A 50 3.98 -14.96 -1.85
N PHE A 51 3.82 -15.43 -3.09
CA PHE A 51 3.54 -14.61 -4.26
C PHE A 51 2.18 -14.98 -4.84
N THR A 52 1.11 -14.65 -4.11
CA THR A 52 -0.27 -15.05 -4.45
C THR A 52 -0.79 -14.48 -5.77
N GLY A 53 -0.23 -13.36 -6.23
CA GLY A 53 -0.56 -12.75 -7.51
C GLY A 53 0.35 -13.16 -8.67
N ALA A 54 1.31 -14.05 -8.46
CA ALA A 54 2.25 -14.45 -9.50
C ALA A 54 1.67 -15.55 -10.40
N THR A 55 1.93 -15.43 -11.70
CA THR A 55 1.58 -16.45 -12.69
C THR A 55 2.46 -17.70 -12.51
N PRO A 56 2.05 -18.87 -13.05
CA PRO A 56 2.90 -20.06 -13.04
C PRO A 56 4.26 -19.83 -13.69
N ALA A 57 4.33 -19.06 -14.78
CA ALA A 57 5.60 -18.73 -15.44
C ALA A 57 6.48 -17.82 -14.56
N ALA A 58 5.89 -16.84 -13.88
CA ALA A 58 6.61 -15.98 -12.93
C ALA A 58 7.18 -16.80 -11.76
N LEU A 59 6.38 -17.71 -11.19
CA LEU A 59 6.81 -18.59 -10.10
C LEU A 59 7.94 -19.52 -10.54
N HIS A 60 7.87 -20.07 -11.76
CA HIS A 60 8.92 -20.91 -12.31
C HIS A 60 10.23 -20.14 -12.53
N LEU A 61 10.15 -18.93 -13.10
CA LEU A 61 11.30 -18.05 -13.26
C LEU A 61 11.95 -17.74 -11.91
N LEU A 62 11.14 -17.36 -10.92
CA LEU A 62 11.60 -17.03 -9.58
C LEU A 62 12.28 -18.22 -8.90
N ALA A 63 11.67 -19.41 -8.95
CA ALA A 63 12.26 -20.63 -8.41
C ALA A 63 13.62 -20.96 -9.03
N SER A 64 13.77 -20.72 -10.34
CA SER A 64 15.01 -20.98 -11.08
C SER A 64 16.11 -19.95 -10.76
N MET A 65 15.75 -18.69 -10.53
CA MET A 65 16.68 -17.63 -10.14
C MET A 65 17.11 -17.72 -8.67
N LEU A 66 16.26 -18.27 -7.80
CA LEU A 66 16.52 -18.39 -6.36
C LEU A 66 17.18 -19.72 -5.95
N LYS A 67 17.64 -20.55 -6.90
CA LYS A 67 18.35 -21.79 -6.56
C LYS A 67 19.56 -21.53 -5.64
N CYS A 68 19.63 -22.28 -4.54
CA CYS A 68 20.74 -22.21 -3.57
C CYS A 68 22.06 -22.61 -4.22
N ASN A 69 22.09 -23.73 -4.96
CA ASN A 69 23.23 -24.15 -5.73
C ASN A 69 23.48 -23.16 -6.90
N PRO A 70 24.62 -22.43 -6.90
CA PRO A 70 24.88 -21.43 -7.94
C PRO A 70 25.05 -22.05 -9.33
N ASN A 71 25.48 -23.32 -9.42
CA ASN A 71 25.66 -24.00 -10.70
C ASN A 71 24.32 -24.40 -11.36
N GLU A 72 23.26 -24.54 -10.56
CA GLU A 72 21.90 -24.78 -11.08
C GLU A 72 21.09 -23.49 -11.27
N ARG A 73 21.62 -22.35 -10.85
CA ARG A 73 20.92 -21.08 -10.92
C ARG A 73 20.83 -20.61 -12.36
N MET A 74 19.62 -20.21 -12.77
CA MET A 74 19.35 -19.72 -14.12
C MET A 74 20.24 -18.51 -14.44
N SER A 75 20.85 -18.50 -15.63
CA SER A 75 21.64 -17.38 -16.12
C SER A 75 20.77 -16.21 -16.61
N CYS A 76 21.34 -15.01 -16.71
CA CYS A 76 20.63 -13.86 -17.26
C CYS A 76 20.10 -14.11 -18.68
N ASP A 77 20.91 -14.71 -19.55
CA ASP A 77 20.51 -15.00 -20.93
C ASP A 77 19.35 -15.99 -21.02
N GLN A 78 19.32 -16.98 -20.11
CA GLN A 78 18.20 -17.91 -20.00
C GLN A 78 16.95 -17.21 -19.46
N ALA A 79 17.11 -16.37 -18.43
CA ALA A 79 16.02 -15.63 -17.83
C ALA A 79 15.35 -14.67 -18.82
N LEU A 80 16.12 -13.93 -19.62
CA LEU A 80 15.60 -13.01 -20.64
C LEU A 80 14.78 -13.69 -21.74
N LYS A 81 15.04 -14.98 -21.99
CA LYS A 81 14.30 -15.79 -22.96
C LYS A 81 13.13 -16.57 -22.34
N HIS A 82 12.92 -16.43 -21.03
CA HIS A 82 11.92 -17.20 -20.29
C HIS A 82 10.48 -16.84 -20.74
N PRO A 83 9.54 -17.81 -20.79
CA PRO A 83 8.14 -17.57 -21.19
C PRO A 83 7.43 -16.45 -20.42
N TYR A 84 7.86 -16.19 -19.18
CA TYR A 84 7.35 -15.07 -18.37
C TYR A 84 7.46 -13.71 -19.08
N PHE A 85 8.50 -13.47 -19.88
CA PHE A 85 8.64 -12.20 -20.61
C PHE A 85 7.88 -12.18 -21.94
N GLN A 86 7.21 -13.28 -22.29
CA GLN A 86 6.42 -13.42 -23.52
C GLN A 86 4.91 -13.51 -23.23
N GLU A 87 4.52 -13.68 -21.96
CA GLU A 87 3.11 -13.74 -21.56
C GLU A 87 2.49 -12.34 -21.43
N ALA A 88 1.15 -12.28 -21.48
CA ALA A 88 0.41 -11.07 -21.20
C ALA A 88 0.20 -10.89 -19.68
N PRO A 89 0.16 -9.65 -19.16
CA PRO A 89 0.34 -8.39 -19.88
C PRO A 89 1.80 -8.12 -20.25
N ALA A 90 2.01 -7.46 -21.39
CA ALA A 90 3.34 -6.99 -21.77
C ALA A 90 3.89 -5.99 -20.73
N PRO A 91 5.23 -5.87 -20.59
CA PRO A 91 5.84 -4.90 -19.69
C PRO A 91 5.36 -3.48 -19.96
N THR A 92 5.14 -2.71 -18.90
CA THR A 92 4.78 -1.29 -19.01
C THR A 92 5.90 -0.50 -19.69
N GLU A 93 5.55 0.31 -20.69
CA GLU A 93 6.47 1.24 -21.34
C GLU A 93 7.21 2.12 -20.32
N PRO A 94 8.54 2.33 -20.44
CA PRO A 94 9.33 3.06 -19.44
C PRO A 94 8.80 4.46 -19.10
N SER A 95 8.23 5.16 -20.09
CA SER A 95 7.65 6.50 -19.93
C SER A 95 6.38 6.53 -19.07
N LYS A 96 5.71 5.39 -18.90
CA LYS A 96 4.47 5.24 -18.11
C LYS A 96 4.73 4.69 -16.71
N LEU A 97 5.98 4.36 -16.38
CA LEU A 97 6.33 3.91 -15.03
C LEU A 97 6.19 5.06 -14.02
N PRO A 98 5.74 4.77 -12.79
CA PRO A 98 5.68 5.78 -11.74
C PRO A 98 7.10 6.25 -11.38
N ASN A 99 7.38 7.54 -11.58
CA ASN A 99 8.64 8.13 -11.14
C ASN A 99 8.57 8.44 -9.62
N PRO A 100 9.39 7.80 -8.77
CA PRO A 100 9.33 7.95 -7.31
C PRO A 100 9.46 9.40 -6.83
N LEU A 101 10.31 10.19 -7.49
CA LEU A 101 10.51 11.60 -7.16
C LEU A 101 9.26 12.40 -7.50
N SER A 102 8.64 12.12 -8.64
CA SER A 102 7.40 12.79 -9.05
C SER A 102 6.21 12.42 -8.17
N VAL A 103 6.11 11.15 -7.75
CA VAL A 103 5.02 10.68 -6.88
C VAL A 103 5.13 11.31 -5.49
N THR A 104 6.35 11.34 -4.94
CA THR A 104 6.61 11.96 -3.63
C THR A 104 6.31 13.46 -3.67
N LEU A 105 6.77 14.17 -4.70
CA LEU A 105 6.51 15.60 -4.85
C LEU A 105 5.02 15.90 -5.02
N ARG A 106 4.30 15.11 -5.83
CA ARG A 106 2.84 15.26 -6.00
C ARG A 106 2.11 15.08 -4.68
N LYS A 107 2.48 14.08 -3.89
CA LYS A 107 1.89 13.86 -2.56
C LYS A 107 2.18 15.02 -1.62
N GLN A 108 3.42 15.51 -1.58
CA GLN A 108 3.80 16.66 -0.75
C GLN A 108 3.00 17.92 -1.11
N LEU A 109 2.79 18.19 -2.40
CA LEU A 109 2.00 19.32 -2.86
C LEU A 109 0.51 19.18 -2.48
N GLN A 110 -0.04 17.97 -2.55
CA GLN A 110 -1.42 17.70 -2.11
C GLN A 110 -1.57 17.91 -0.60
N ASP A 111 -0.68 17.31 0.20
CA ASP A 111 -0.67 17.46 1.66
C ASP A 111 -0.54 18.95 2.06
N GLN A 112 0.26 19.72 1.32
CA GLN A 112 0.41 21.16 1.54
C GLN A 112 -0.88 21.95 1.23
N GLN A 113 -1.54 21.66 0.10
CA GLN A 113 -2.80 22.30 -0.26
C GLN A 113 -3.92 22.01 0.75
N GLU A 114 -4.01 20.77 1.24
CA GLU A 114 -4.99 20.40 2.25
C GLU A 114 -4.75 21.12 3.59
N HIS A 115 -3.48 21.22 4.01
CA HIS A 115 -3.12 21.94 5.22
C HIS A 115 -3.47 23.44 5.13
N GLU A 116 -3.19 24.05 3.98
CA GLU A 116 -3.53 25.46 3.70
C GLU A 116 -5.05 25.69 3.70
N ALA A 117 -5.83 24.80 3.08
CA ALA A 117 -7.29 24.87 3.06
C ALA A 117 -7.89 24.77 4.48
N MET A 118 -7.36 23.86 5.31
CA MET A 118 -7.81 23.68 6.70
C MET A 118 -7.50 24.90 7.58
N GLN A 119 -6.32 25.52 7.40
CA GLN A 119 -5.97 26.77 8.07
C GLN A 119 -6.86 27.94 7.63
N GLN A 120 -7.21 28.04 6.35
CA GLN A 120 -8.11 29.08 5.85
C GLN A 120 -9.52 28.91 6.41
N GLN A 121 -10.03 27.68 6.44
CA GLN A 121 -11.37 27.39 6.95
C GLN A 121 -11.49 27.65 8.46
N SER A 122 -10.46 27.33 9.25
CA SER A 122 -10.42 27.65 10.69
C SER A 122 -10.41 29.17 10.95
N LYS A 123 -9.64 29.94 10.17
CA LYS A 123 -9.63 31.42 10.25
C LYS A 123 -11.00 32.02 9.86
N GLN A 124 -11.65 31.48 8.84
CA GLN A 124 -12.99 31.93 8.41
C GLN A 124 -14.05 31.65 9.47
N ASN A 125 -14.01 30.46 10.09
CA ASN A 125 -14.92 30.08 11.17
C ASN A 125 -14.72 30.92 12.44
N GLN A 126 -13.50 31.36 12.75
CA GLN A 126 -13.25 32.32 13.84
C GLN A 126 -13.86 33.70 13.54
N HIS A 127 -13.71 34.22 12.32
CA HIS A 127 -14.25 35.53 11.94
C HIS A 127 -15.80 35.57 11.98
N ARG A 128 -16.46 34.45 11.65
CA ARG A 128 -17.93 34.33 11.68
C ARG A 128 -18.51 34.23 13.10
N ARG A 129 -17.67 34.06 14.13
CA ARG A 129 -18.08 33.99 15.55
C ARG A 129 -18.02 35.34 16.28
N GLN A 130 -17.96 36.47 15.57
CA GLN A 130 -18.15 37.80 16.17
C GLN A 130 -19.57 37.91 16.79
N PRO A 131 -19.70 38.24 18.09
CA PRO A 131 -21.00 38.35 18.72
C PRO A 131 -21.74 39.59 18.22
N TYR A 132 -22.92 39.39 17.64
CA TYR A 132 -23.82 40.46 17.25
C TYR A 132 -24.37 41.11 18.54
N CYS A 133 -24.03 42.38 18.80
CA CYS A 133 -24.66 43.18 19.85
C CYS A 133 -25.93 43.86 19.30
N PRO A 134 -27.15 43.51 19.76
CA PRO A 134 -28.34 44.21 19.30
C PRO A 134 -28.53 45.49 20.13
N HIS A 135 -28.21 46.64 19.53
CA HIS A 135 -28.71 47.94 19.97
C HIS A 135 -30.21 48.02 19.64
N GLY A 136 -31.02 48.38 20.65
CA GLY A 136 -32.48 48.30 20.59
C GLY A 136 -33.19 49.43 19.86
N SER A 137 -34.49 49.23 19.65
CA SER A 137 -35.55 50.26 19.75
C SER A 137 -36.90 49.57 19.64
N ALA A 138 -37.71 49.60 20.71
CA ALA A 138 -39.11 49.19 20.68
C ALA A 138 -39.99 50.42 20.44
N ARG A 139 -40.87 50.38 19.43
CA ARG A 139 -41.99 51.32 19.26
C ARG A 139 -43.26 50.61 18.82
N SER A 140 -44.18 50.51 19.79
CA SER A 140 -45.60 50.88 19.78
C SER A 140 -46.54 50.38 18.66
N LEU A 141 -47.54 49.59 19.06
CA LEU A 141 -48.84 49.34 18.39
C LEU A 141 -49.87 50.45 18.70
N PRO A 142 -50.94 50.58 17.90
CA PRO A 142 -52.24 50.92 18.46
C PRO A 142 -53.39 50.00 18.02
N ASP A 143 -54.38 49.94 18.92
CA ASP A 143 -55.64 49.18 18.95
C ASP A 143 -56.68 49.58 17.88
N GLY A 144 -57.65 48.68 17.64
CA GLY A 144 -58.92 49.04 17.00
C GLY A 144 -59.85 47.85 16.67
N ALA A 145 -60.92 47.72 17.45
CA ALA A 145 -61.87 46.60 17.53
C ALA A 145 -62.91 46.48 16.39
N GLY A 146 -63.52 45.28 16.25
CA GLY A 146 -64.76 45.08 15.49
C GLY A 146 -65.16 43.61 15.27
N GLN A 147 -66.01 43.06 16.14
CA GLN A 147 -66.81 41.83 15.97
C GLN A 147 -68.27 42.20 16.34
N PRO A 148 -69.30 41.36 16.10
CA PRO A 148 -69.62 40.43 15.00
C PRO A 148 -71.09 40.67 14.52
N PRO A 149 -71.74 39.76 13.75
CA PRO A 149 -72.79 38.96 14.42
C PRO A 149 -72.95 37.49 13.94
N ILE A 150 -73.21 36.62 14.93
CA ILE A 150 -74.20 35.53 15.08
C ILE A 150 -75.07 35.05 13.90
N ASP A 151 -75.10 33.72 13.71
CA ASP A 151 -76.28 32.87 13.42
C ASP A 151 -75.99 31.46 13.98
N VAL A 152 -76.55 31.03 15.11
CA VAL A 152 -77.78 30.23 15.37
C VAL A 152 -77.97 28.92 14.57
N ASP A 153 -77.85 27.83 15.35
CA ASP A 153 -78.66 26.60 15.39
C ASP A 153 -78.38 25.43 14.43
N ALA A 154 -78.13 24.26 15.02
CA ALA A 154 -78.78 22.99 14.69
C ALA A 154 -78.33 21.86 15.65
N THR A 155 -79.21 21.56 16.61
CA THR A 155 -79.57 20.24 17.20
C THR A 155 -78.49 19.36 17.83
#